data_AF-T0LMV1-F1
#
_entry.id   AF-T0LMV1-F1
#
_cell.length_a   1.000
_cell.length_b   1.000
_cell.length_c   1.000
_cell.angle_alpha   90.00
_cell.angle_beta   90.00
_cell.angle_gamma   90.00
#
_symmetry.space_group_name_H-M   'P 1'
#
loop_
_entity.id
_entity.type
_entity.pdbx_description
1 polymer ?
#
loop_
_entity_poly.entity_id
_entity_poly.type
_entity_poly.pdbx_seq_one_letter_code
_entity_poly.pdbx_strand_id
1 'polypeptide(L)'
;MIKREFYLGLRFIEGWYLELDRMNRKKRGGQFKFPSSIMKWFIIWKEFLDYRGLQGIARKMSYLSLILKFPDFSTIWNTIHYSMPALMVLASRQGMCGSRGY
;
A
#
# COMPACT_ATOMS: atom_id res chain seq x y z
N MET A 1 15.91 2.58 25.53
CA MET A 1 15.62 2.08 24.18
C MET A 1 14.12 2.04 24.01
N ILE A 2 13.52 2.93 23.22
CA ILE A 2 12.06 2.96 23.03
C ILE A 2 11.72 1.78 22.11
N LYS A 3 11.06 0.75 22.64
CA LYS A 3 10.42 -0.29 21.81
C LYS A 3 9.13 0.31 21.26
N ARG A 4 9.11 0.57 19.96
CA ARG A 4 7.88 0.95 19.25
C ARG A 4 7.29 -0.32 18.66
N GLU A 5 6.18 -0.78 19.22
CA GLU A 5 5.43 -1.91 18.66
C GLU A 5 4.64 -1.42 17.45
N PHE A 6 4.88 -2.04 16.29
CA PHE A 6 4.12 -1.77 15.07
C PHE A 6 3.16 -2.93 14.84
N TYR A 7 1.87 -2.66 14.98
CA TYR A 7 0.83 -3.62 14.62
C TYR A 7 0.73 -3.67 13.09
N LEU A 8 1.32 -4.71 12.50
CA LEU A 8 1.18 -5.06 11.10
C LEU A 8 -0.26 -5.49 10.82
N GLY A 9 -1.13 -4.52 10.54
CA GLY A 9 -2.50 -4.78 10.10
C GLY A 9 -2.50 -5.47 8.73
N LEU A 10 -2.42 -6.80 8.74
CA LEU A 10 -2.45 -7.66 7.54
C LEU A 10 -3.89 -7.94 7.05
N ARG A 11 -4.89 -7.25 7.61
CA ARG A 11 -6.31 -7.38 7.26
C ARG A 11 -6.61 -7.19 5.76
N PHE A 12 -5.73 -6.49 5.03
CA PHE A 12 -5.88 -6.34 3.58
C PHE A 12 -5.75 -7.67 2.82
N ILE A 13 -5.09 -8.69 3.40
CA ILE A 13 -4.92 -10.01 2.80
C ILE A 13 -6.26 -10.75 2.73
N GLU A 14 -7.07 -10.67 3.79
CA GLU A 14 -8.38 -11.33 3.86
C GLU A 14 -9.32 -10.84 2.73
N GLY A 15 -9.31 -9.54 2.45
CA GLY A 15 -10.13 -8.92 1.41
C GLY A 15 -9.51 -8.93 0.01
N TRP A 16 -8.29 -9.44 -0.14
CA TRP A 16 -7.46 -9.27 -1.34
C TRP A 16 -8.18 -9.71 -2.62
N TYR A 17 -8.70 -10.95 -2.62
CA TYR A 17 -9.36 -11.53 -3.79
C TYR A 17 -10.67 -10.84 -4.16
N LEU A 18 -11.49 -10.53 -3.16
CA LEU A 18 -12.78 -9.85 -3.36
C LEU A 18 -12.57 -8.44 -3.91
N GLU A 19 -11.57 -7.71 -3.39
CA GLU A 19 -11.25 -6.38 -3.87
C GLU A 19 -10.65 -6.41 -5.28
N LEU A 20 -9.77 -7.38 -5.56
CA LEU A 20 -9.23 -7.61 -6.90
C LEU A 20 -10.33 -7.90 -7.93
N ASP A 21 -11.25 -8.83 -7.63
CA ASP A 21 -12.38 -9.15 -8.53
C ASP A 21 -13.23 -7.90 -8.71
N ARG A 22 -13.67 -7.25 -7.64
CA ARG A 22 -14.52 -6.07 -7.73
C ARG A 22 -13.89 -4.93 -8.55
N MET A 23 -12.59 -4.68 -8.39
CA MET A 23 -11.90 -3.57 -9.08
C MET A 23 -11.57 -3.86 -10.55
N ASN A 24 -11.55 -5.13 -10.95
CA ASN A 24 -11.23 -5.54 -12.31
C ASN A 24 -12.39 -6.26 -13.03
N ARG A 25 -13.51 -6.51 -12.34
CA ARG A 25 -14.74 -7.05 -12.90
C ARG A 25 -15.24 -6.11 -14.00
N LYS A 26 -15.56 -6.71 -15.16
CA LYS A 26 -16.00 -6.02 -16.39
C LYS A 26 -14.98 -5.10 -17.08
N LYS A 27 -13.70 -5.09 -16.67
CA LYS A 27 -12.68 -4.42 -17.49
C LYS A 27 -12.35 -5.24 -18.74
N ARG A 28 -12.61 -4.66 -19.91
CA ARG A 28 -12.03 -5.11 -21.19
C ARG A 28 -10.93 -4.12 -21.59
N GLY A 29 -9.67 -4.56 -21.61
CA GLY A 29 -8.52 -3.80 -22.11
C GLY A 29 -7.97 -2.66 -21.23
N GLY A 30 -8.61 -2.33 -20.11
CA GLY A 30 -8.13 -1.27 -19.20
C GLY A 30 -6.97 -1.73 -18.28
N GLN A 31 -6.15 -0.78 -17.82
CA GLN A 31 -5.01 -1.06 -16.92
C GLN A 31 -5.46 -1.82 -15.66
N PHE A 32 -4.73 -2.88 -15.30
CA PHE A 32 -4.98 -3.69 -14.11
C PHE A 32 -4.88 -2.81 -12.86
N LYS A 33 -5.91 -2.85 -12.00
CA LYS A 33 -5.91 -2.11 -10.73
C LYS A 33 -5.61 -3.06 -9.59
N PHE A 34 -4.69 -2.65 -8.72
CA PHE A 34 -4.42 -3.36 -7.47
C PHE A 34 -5.42 -2.94 -6.39
N PRO A 35 -5.64 -3.79 -5.37
CA PRO A 35 -6.54 -3.49 -4.27
C PRO A 35 -6.19 -2.17 -3.60
N SER A 36 -7.18 -1.35 -3.30
CA SER A 36 -6.94 -0.07 -2.61
C SER A 36 -6.43 -0.31 -1.19
N SER A 37 -6.79 -1.42 -0.56
CA SER A 37 -6.37 -1.76 0.81
C SER A 37 -4.86 -1.95 0.94
N ILE A 38 -4.19 -2.63 0.00
CA ILE A 38 -2.72 -2.76 0.02
C ILE A 38 -2.04 -1.41 -0.27
N MET A 39 -2.65 -0.56 -1.11
CA MET A 39 -2.11 0.76 -1.41
C MET A 39 -2.16 1.67 -0.19
N LYS A 40 -3.25 1.62 0.59
CA LYS A 40 -3.33 2.29 1.90
C LYS A 40 -2.26 1.80 2.85
N TRP A 41 -2.03 0.49 2.89
CA TRP A 41 -0.95 -0.10 3.68
C TRP A 41 0.42 0.46 3.23
N PHE A 42 0.72 0.48 1.93
CA PHE A 42 1.96 1.08 1.41
C PHE A 42 2.12 2.56 1.71
N ILE A 43 1.05 3.36 1.76
CA ILE A 43 1.12 4.77 2.14
C ILE A 43 1.64 4.93 3.57
N ILE A 44 1.18 4.11 4.51
CA ILE A 44 1.67 4.13 5.89
C ILE A 44 3.18 3.79 5.92
N TRP A 45 3.59 2.78 5.15
CA TRP A 45 5.00 2.39 5.07
C TRP A 45 5.88 3.36 4.28
N LYS A 46 5.31 4.22 3.44
CA LYS A 46 6.02 5.23 2.65
C LYS A 46 6.72 6.29 3.50
N GLU A 47 6.28 6.47 4.75
CA GLU A 47 6.96 7.33 5.73
C GLU A 47 8.32 6.75 6.15
N PHE A 48 8.45 5.42 6.14
CA PHE A 48 9.63 4.70 6.60
C PHE A 48 10.49 4.17 5.44
N LEU A 49 9.88 3.94 4.28
CA LEU A 49 10.52 3.27 3.14
C LEU A 49 10.34 4.06 1.84
N ASP A 50 11.28 3.88 0.93
CA ASP A 50 11.14 4.33 -0.45
C ASP A 50 10.27 3.37 -1.27
N TYR A 51 9.87 3.78 -2.48
CA TYR A 51 9.01 2.97 -3.33
C TYR A 51 9.65 1.64 -3.77
N ARG A 52 10.99 1.58 -3.83
CA ARG A 52 11.73 0.33 -4.10
C ARG A 52 11.64 -0.63 -2.92
N GLY A 53 11.79 -0.13 -1.69
CA GLY A 53 11.57 -0.91 -0.47
C GLY A 53 10.15 -1.46 -0.38
N LEU A 54 9.14 -0.64 -0.70
CA LEU A 54 7.74 -1.08 -0.78
C LEU A 54 7.53 -2.19 -1.81
N GLN A 55 8.12 -2.06 -3.00
CA GLN A 55 8.11 -3.12 -4.02
C GLN A 55 8.79 -4.41 -3.51
N GLY A 56 9.91 -4.28 -2.79
CA GLY A 56 10.62 -5.42 -2.19
C GLY A 56 9.78 -6.17 -1.17
N ILE A 57 9.08 -5.45 -0.28
CA ILE A 57 8.13 -6.03 0.66
C ILE A 57 7.01 -6.75 -0.08
N ALA A 58 6.39 -6.09 -1.06
CA ALA A 58 5.30 -6.66 -1.84
C ALA A 58 5.74 -7.96 -2.55
N ARG A 59 6.94 -7.96 -3.13
CA ARG A 59 7.55 -9.13 -3.76
C ARG A 59 7.75 -10.26 -2.74
N LYS A 60 8.23 -9.96 -1.54
CA LYS A 60 8.42 -10.97 -0.49
C LYS A 60 7.09 -11.52 0.03
N MET A 61 6.06 -10.69 0.18
CA MET A 61 4.70 -11.13 0.51
C MET A 61 4.12 -12.07 -0.55
N SER A 62 4.37 -11.77 -1.83
CA SER A 62 3.95 -12.65 -2.93
C SER A 62 4.71 -13.97 -2.93
N TYR A 63 6.02 -13.94 -2.64
CA TYR A 63 6.83 -15.15 -2.46
C TYR A 63 6.33 -16.03 -1.30
N LEU A 64 5.81 -15.42 -0.23
CA LEU A 64 5.20 -16.12 0.90
C LEU A 64 3.72 -16.51 0.66
N SER A 65 3.23 -16.36 -0.57
CA SER A 65 1.83 -16.65 -0.95
C SER A 65 0.77 -15.86 -0.17
N LEU A 66 1.14 -14.74 0.45
CA LEU A 66 0.21 -13.85 1.15
C LEU A 66 -0.62 -13.02 0.17
N ILE A 67 -0.03 -12.68 -0.98
CA ILE A 67 -0.70 -11.99 -2.08
C ILE A 67 -0.40 -12.69 -3.41
N LEU A 68 -1.39 -12.82 -4.27
CA LEU A 68 -1.23 -13.54 -5.55
C LEU A 68 -0.33 -12.78 -6.53
N LYS A 69 -0.36 -11.44 -6.49
CA LYS A 69 0.40 -10.56 -7.39
C LYS A 69 0.82 -9.31 -6.65
N PHE A 70 2.04 -8.86 -6.87
CA PHE A 70 2.53 -7.61 -6.28
C PHE A 70 2.53 -6.49 -7.32
N PRO A 71 2.25 -5.24 -6.92
CA PRO A 71 2.42 -4.08 -7.80
C PRO A 71 3.90 -3.75 -7.95
N ASP A 72 4.29 -3.38 -9.16
CA ASP A 72 5.62 -2.83 -9.42
C ASP A 72 5.75 -1.39 -8.91
N PHE A 73 6.98 -0.88 -8.91
CA PHE A 73 7.30 0.49 -8.49
C PHE A 73 6.42 1.53 -9.17
N SER A 74 6.26 1.46 -10.50
CA SER A 74 5.52 2.47 -11.26
C SER A 74 4.03 2.41 -10.94
N THR A 75 3.48 1.22 -10.70
CA THR A 75 2.09 1.04 -10.28
C THR A 75 1.84 1.61 -8.89
N ILE A 76 2.75 1.36 -7.92
CA ILE A 76 2.65 1.93 -6.57
C ILE A 76 2.71 3.46 -6.66
N TRP A 77 3.71 4.00 -7.36
CA TRP A 77 3.90 5.44 -7.51
C TRP A 77 2.69 6.11 -8.17
N ASN A 78 2.23 5.60 -9.32
CA ASN A 78 1.05 6.12 -10.02
C ASN A 78 -0.20 6.09 -9.12
N THR A 79 -0.42 4.99 -8.41
CA THR A 79 -1.63 4.85 -7.58
C THR A 79 -1.61 5.83 -6.41
N ILE A 80 -0.47 5.95 -5.72
CA ILE A 80 -0.35 6.86 -4.57
C ILE A 80 -0.42 8.32 -5.03
N HIS A 81 0.29 8.67 -6.10
CA HIS A 81 0.40 10.06 -6.57
C HIS A 81 -0.90 10.57 -7.19
N TYR A 82 -1.57 9.78 -8.04
CA TYR A 82 -2.79 10.21 -8.72
C TYR A 82 -4.08 9.89 -7.97
N SER A 83 -4.12 8.81 -7.18
CA SER A 83 -5.39 8.30 -6.63
C SER A 83 -5.55 8.48 -5.13
N MET A 84 -4.48 8.78 -4.37
CA MET A 84 -4.54 8.87 -2.91
C MET A 84 -3.93 10.12 -2.23
N PRO A 85 -3.95 11.35 -2.82
CA PRO A 85 -3.54 12.55 -2.08
C PRO A 85 -4.37 12.80 -0.81
N ALA A 86 -5.66 12.45 -0.84
CA ALA A 86 -6.58 12.68 0.28
C ALA A 86 -6.21 11.91 1.57
N LEU A 87 -5.53 10.77 1.45
CA LEU A 87 -5.11 9.97 2.60
C LEU A 87 -3.78 10.43 3.20
N MET A 88 -2.88 11.00 2.41
CA MET A 88 -1.70 11.70 2.94
C MET A 88 -2.11 12.84 3.89
N VAL A 89 -3.16 13.59 3.53
CA VAL A 89 -3.73 14.64 4.40
C VAL A 89 -4.29 14.06 5.70
N LEU A 90 -4.95 12.89 5.65
CA LEU A 90 -5.47 12.21 6.84
C LEU A 90 -4.36 11.61 7.72
N ALA A 91 -3.30 11.05 7.14
CA ALA A 91 -2.13 10.57 7.88
C ALA A 91 -1.41 11.71 8.61
N SER A 92 -1.26 12.87 7.94
CA SER A 92 -0.75 14.10 8.54
C SER A 92 -1.65 14.62 9.67
N ARG A 93 -2.98 14.51 9.53
CA ARG A 93 -3.96 14.94 10.56
C ARG A 93 -4.04 14.01 11.77
N GLN A 94 -3.74 12.72 11.62
CA GLN A 94 -3.73 11.77 12.73
C GLN A 94 -2.44 11.79 13.56
N GLY A 95 -1.58 12.82 13.39
CA GLY A 95 -0.36 12.97 14.18
C GLY A 95 0.68 11.87 13.94
N MET A 96 0.56 11.11 12.85
CA MET A 96 1.54 10.08 12.47
C MET A 96 2.75 10.70 11.75
N CYS A 97 2.59 11.90 11.20
CA CYS A 97 3.70 12.72 10.70
C CYS A 97 4.47 13.31 11.87
N GLY A 98 5.52 12.59 12.30
CA GLY A 98 6.53 13.11 13.21
C GLY A 98 7.13 14.38 12.61
N SER A 99 7.05 15.46 13.37
CA SER A 99 7.78 16.71 13.17
C SER A 99 9.23 16.42 12.79
N ARG A 100 9.58 16.67 11.52
CA ARG A 100 10.98 16.94 11.18
C ARG A 100 11.31 18.33 11.69
N GLY A 101 11.80 18.36 12.93
CA GLY A 101 12.76 19.37 13.33
C GLY A 101 14.10 19.09 12.64
N TYR A 102 14.81 20.19 12.38
CA TYR A 102 16.09 20.37 11.69
C TYR A 102 15.98 20.51 10.17
#